data_AF-A0A0R3WV53-F1
#
_entry.id   AF-A0A0R3WV53-F1
#
_cell.length_a   1.000
_cell.length_b   1.000
_cell.length_c   1.000
_cell.angle_alpha   90.00
_cell.angle_beta   90.00
_cell.angle_gamma   90.00
#
_symmetry.space_group_name_H-M   'P 1'
#
loop_
_entity.id
_entity.type
_entity.pdbx_description
1 polymer ?
#
loop_
_entity_poly.entity_id
_entity_poly.type
_entity_poly.pdbx_seq_one_letter_code
_entity_poly.pdbx_strand_id
1 'polypeptide(L)'
;MNFLGIGHSGAIDITLNNLTNRKLVEVKSDQQQTCFLPVFYNGESISGQVTISLKRGSKLEYQGIKIELIGYIDFYSDRGSRDEFLNRTQELARPGILSQSSTTYPFLFENVELPFESYSGSNVHLRFVEDIMFVLIVQL
;
A
#
# COMPACT_ATOMS: atom_id res chain seq x y z
N MET A 1 -2.68 5.93 -7.50
CA MET A 1 -4.10 5.95 -7.09
C MET A 1 -4.09 6.31 -5.61
N ASN A 2 -4.66 7.46 -5.26
CA ASN A 2 -4.62 8.02 -3.91
C ASN A 2 -6.05 8.09 -3.40
N PHE A 3 -6.41 7.28 -2.42
CA PHE A 3 -7.69 7.47 -1.72
C PHE A 3 -7.73 6.74 -0.36
N LEU A 4 -7.15 7.37 0.66
CA LEU A 4 -7.52 7.12 2.07
C LEU A 4 -7.92 8.47 2.67
N GLY A 5 -9.22 8.75 2.62
CA GLY A 5 -9.80 10.00 3.12
C GLY A 5 -9.84 10.00 4.64
N ILE A 6 -8.89 10.71 5.25
CA ILE A 6 -9.05 11.28 6.59
C ILE A 6 -10.18 12.30 6.47
N GLY A 7 -11.24 12.19 7.27
CA GLY A 7 -12.40 13.06 7.17
C GLY A 7 -12.03 14.54 7.02
N HIS A 8 -12.66 15.23 6.06
CA HIS A 8 -12.77 16.69 5.84
C HIS A 8 -11.50 17.59 5.91
N SER A 9 -10.34 17.14 6.37
CA SER A 9 -9.24 17.99 6.84
C SER A 9 -7.90 17.79 6.13
N GLY A 10 -7.75 16.75 5.29
CA GLY A 10 -6.50 16.52 4.55
C GLY A 10 -6.53 15.38 3.53
N ALA A 11 -5.38 15.11 2.90
CA ALA A 11 -5.13 14.03 1.94
C ALA A 11 -3.82 13.30 2.32
N ILE A 12 -3.77 11.99 2.06
CA ILE A 12 -2.58 11.16 2.24
C ILE A 12 -2.11 10.68 0.87
N ASP A 13 -0.84 10.91 0.58
CA ASP A 13 -0.18 10.47 -0.64
C ASP A 13 1.03 9.60 -0.29
N ILE A 14 1.15 8.45 -0.94
CA ILE A 14 2.29 7.55 -0.78
C ILE A 14 3.07 7.54 -2.09
N THR A 15 4.36 7.86 -2.03
CA THR A 15 5.27 7.83 -3.18
C THR A 15 6.35 6.79 -2.92
N LEU A 16 6.56 5.89 -3.88
CA LEU A 16 7.64 4.91 -3.81
C LEU A 16 8.88 5.47 -4.50
N ASN A 17 10.04 5.15 -3.94
CA ASN A 17 11.33 5.47 -4.55
C ASN A 17 11.63 4.50 -5.69
N ASN A 18 12.54 4.90 -6.59
CA ASN A 18 13.11 4.03 -7.64
C ASN A 18 12.09 3.41 -8.62
N LEU A 19 10.99 4.10 -8.91
CA LEU A 19 9.98 3.63 -9.87
C LEU A 19 10.37 3.80 -11.34
N THR A 20 11.26 4.75 -11.69
CA THR A 20 11.48 5.21 -13.08
C THR A 20 11.99 4.12 -14.03
N ASN A 21 12.81 3.19 -13.56
CA ASN A 21 13.38 2.11 -14.37
C ASN A 21 12.79 0.73 -14.02
N ARG A 22 11.73 0.70 -13.21
CA ARG A 22 11.16 -0.55 -12.71
C ARG A 22 10.16 -1.10 -13.72
N LYS A 23 10.17 -2.43 -13.89
CA LYS A 23 9.18 -3.13 -14.71
C LYS A 23 7.78 -2.84 -14.17
N LEU A 24 6.87 -2.45 -15.06
CA LEU A 24 5.45 -2.29 -14.74
C LEU A 24 4.67 -3.46 -15.34
N VAL A 25 3.65 -3.94 -14.61
CA VAL A 25 2.70 -4.94 -15.10
C VAL A 25 1.33 -4.31 -15.20
N GLU A 26 0.65 -4.62 -16.30
CA GLU A 26 -0.74 -4.24 -16.54
C GLU A 26 -1.65 -5.13 -15.68
N VAL A 27 -2.46 -4.51 -14.84
CA VAL A 27 -3.45 -5.19 -13.99
C VAL A 27 -4.83 -4.66 -14.35
N LYS A 28 -5.77 -5.58 -14.58
CA LYS A 28 -7.17 -5.24 -14.86
C LYS A 28 -7.94 -5.26 -13.55
N SER A 29 -8.40 -4.08 -13.12
CA SER A 29 -9.28 -3.98 -11.95
C SER A 29 -10.70 -4.43 -12.30
N ASP A 30 -11.46 -4.87 -11.29
CA ASP A 30 -12.88 -5.25 -11.36
C ASP A 30 -13.78 -4.21 -12.06
N GLN A 31 -13.37 -2.93 -12.06
CA GLN A 31 -14.10 -1.84 -12.71
C GLN A 31 -13.74 -1.65 -14.20
N GLN A 32 -13.14 -2.66 -14.84
CA GLN A 32 -12.60 -2.61 -16.23
C GLN A 32 -11.55 -1.52 -16.46
N GLN A 33 -11.01 -0.93 -15.40
CA GLN A 33 -9.93 0.04 -15.49
C GLN A 33 -8.59 -0.70 -15.42
N THR A 34 -7.81 -0.58 -16.49
CA THR A 34 -6.42 -1.01 -16.51
C THR A 34 -5.57 -0.07 -15.66
N CYS A 35 -4.79 -0.62 -14.73
CA CYS A 35 -3.75 0.10 -14.00
C CYS A 35 -2.38 -0.55 -14.20
N PHE A 36 -1.32 0.23 -14.08
CA PHE A 36 0.06 -0.27 -14.13
C PHE A 36 0.64 -0.29 -12.73
N LEU A 37 1.11 -1.46 -12.29
CA LEU A 37 1.73 -1.64 -10.98
C LEU A 37 3.23 -1.97 -11.12
N PRO A 38 4.10 -1.40 -10.28
CA PRO A 38 5.50 -1.77 -10.26
C PRO A 38 5.70 -3.20 -9.74
N VAL A 39 6.56 -3.96 -10.40
CA VAL A 39 6.94 -5.32 -10.01
C VAL A 39 8.05 -5.27 -8.97
N PHE A 40 7.91 -6.03 -7.88
CA PHE A 40 8.93 -6.27 -6.86
C PHE A 40 9.39 -7.72 -6.85
N TYR A 41 10.67 -7.93 -6.55
CA TYR A 41 11.30 -9.24 -6.47
C TYR A 41 11.66 -9.59 -5.03
N ASN A 42 11.72 -10.88 -4.73
CA ASN A 42 12.07 -11.37 -3.40
C ASN A 42 13.42 -10.83 -2.91
N GLY A 43 13.47 -10.37 -1.66
CA GLY A 43 14.65 -9.79 -1.03
C GLY A 43 14.88 -8.32 -1.41
N GLU A 44 14.05 -7.71 -2.24
CA GLU A 44 14.17 -6.27 -2.51
C GLU A 44 13.70 -5.41 -1.34
N SER A 45 14.32 -4.24 -1.20
CA SER A 45 13.89 -3.23 -0.24
C SER A 45 12.81 -2.33 -0.84
N ILE A 46 11.73 -2.10 -0.10
CA ILE A 46 10.63 -1.22 -0.50
C ILE A 46 10.75 0.07 0.32
N SER A 47 10.98 1.19 -0.36
CA SER A 47 11.13 2.50 0.30
C SER A 47 10.33 3.57 -0.41
N GLY A 48 10.02 4.63 0.34
CA GLY A 48 9.22 5.72 -0.16
C GLY A 48 8.98 6.80 0.88
N GLN A 49 7.97 7.61 0.63
CA GLN A 49 7.55 8.69 1.49
C GLN A 49 6.01 8.72 1.61
N VAL A 50 5.52 8.93 2.82
CA VAL A 50 4.11 9.23 3.12
C VAL A 50 3.99 10.73 3.32
N THR A 51 3.19 11.39 2.50
CA THR A 51 2.91 12.83 2.61
C THR A 51 1.48 13.03 3.09
N ILE A 52 1.33 13.78 4.18
CA ILE A 52 0.03 14.16 4.73
C ILE A 52 -0.14 15.65 4.47
N SER A 53 -1.13 15.97 3.65
CA SER A 53 -1.48 17.33 3.26
C SER A 53 -2.72 17.76 4.02
N LEU A 54 -2.63 18.84 4.80
CA LEU A 54 -3.75 19.43 5.53
C LEU A 54 -4.32 20.62 4.76
N LYS A 55 -5.63 20.81 4.85
CA LYS A 55 -6.27 22.04 4.37
C LYS A 55 -5.71 23.26 5.11
N ARG A 56 -5.62 24.41 4.45
CA ARG A 56 -5.07 25.62 5.06
C ARG A 56 -5.81 25.96 6.35
N GLY A 57 -5.08 26.04 7.46
CA GLY A 57 -5.62 26.39 8.78
C GLY A 57 -6.24 25.22 9.56
N SER A 58 -6.27 24.00 9.01
CA SER A 58 -6.68 22.82 9.78
C SER A 58 -5.54 22.31 10.66
N LYS A 59 -5.92 21.61 11.73
CA LYS A 59 -5.03 20.81 12.57
C LYS A 59 -5.57 19.40 12.62
N LEU A 60 -4.68 18.43 12.72
CA LEU A 60 -5.03 17.02 12.87
C LEU A 60 -4.32 16.46 14.10
N GLU A 61 -5.09 16.12 15.13
CA GLU A 61 -4.59 15.33 16.26
C GLU A 61 -4.58 13.85 15.86
N TYR A 62 -3.52 13.14 16.20
CA TYR A 62 -3.31 11.74 15.82
C TYR A 62 -2.70 10.94 16.98
N GLN A 63 -3.01 9.65 17.05
CA GLN A 63 -2.52 8.75 18.13
C GLN A 63 -1.30 7.92 17.72
N GLY A 64 -0.85 8.10 16.49
CA GLY A 64 0.36 7.51 15.95
C GLY A 64 0.21 7.38 14.44
N ILE A 65 1.27 7.65 13.71
CA ILE A 65 1.28 7.46 12.26
C ILE A 65 2.12 6.22 12.01
N LYS A 66 1.53 5.22 11.36
CA LYS A 66 2.25 4.03 10.92
C LYS A 66 1.96 3.72 9.47
N ILE A 67 2.93 3.09 8.83
CA ILE A 67 2.78 2.47 7.52
C ILE A 67 2.94 0.97 7.64
N GLU A 68 2.05 0.24 7.00
CA GLU A 68 2.01 -1.22 6.99
C GLU A 68 2.18 -1.70 5.56
N LEU A 69 3.11 -2.62 5.35
CA LEU A 69 3.26 -3.41 4.13
C LEU A 69 2.66 -4.78 4.40
N ILE A 70 1.52 -5.04 3.75
CA ILE A 70 0.76 -6.27 3.91
C ILE A 70 0.72 -6.99 2.56
N GLY A 71 1.01 -8.28 2.57
CA GLY A 71 0.81 -9.20 1.46
C GLY A 71 -0.11 -10.32 1.89
N TYR A 72 -1.17 -10.55 1.14
CA TYR A 72 -2.12 -11.61 1.40
C TYR A 72 -2.60 -12.27 0.11
N ILE A 73 -3.11 -13.49 0.28
CA ILE A 73 -3.77 -14.29 -0.74
C ILE A 73 -5.28 -14.19 -0.52
N ASP A 74 -6.02 -13.78 -1.55
CA ASP A 74 -7.49 -13.77 -1.54
C ASP A 74 -8.03 -15.03 -2.23
N PHE A 75 -8.89 -15.77 -1.54
CA PHE A 75 -9.50 -17.00 -2.06
C PHE A 75 -10.88 -16.71 -2.62
N TYR A 76 -10.99 -16.71 -3.96
CA TYR A 76 -12.27 -16.51 -4.66
C TYR A 76 -13.40 -17.44 -4.22
N SER A 77 -13.08 -18.67 -3.77
CA SER A 77 -14.05 -19.67 -3.35
C SER A 77 -14.63 -19.42 -1.96
N ASP A 78 -13.96 -18.63 -1.12
CA ASP A 78 -14.39 -18.35 0.25
C ASP A 78 -14.31 -16.85 0.52
N ARG A 79 -15.35 -16.15 0.09
CA ARG A 79 -15.46 -14.69 0.23
C ARG A 79 -15.38 -14.30 1.71
N GLY A 80 -14.19 -13.92 2.16
CA GLY A 80 -13.92 -13.50 3.54
C GLY A 80 -12.66 -14.15 4.15
N SER A 81 -12.15 -15.23 3.55
CA SER A 81 -10.88 -15.83 3.97
C SER A 81 -9.72 -15.18 3.21
N ARG A 82 -8.83 -14.53 3.95
CA ARG A 82 -7.55 -14.01 3.45
C ARG A 82 -6.44 -14.67 4.24
N ASP A 83 -5.45 -15.20 3.52
CA ASP A 83 -4.24 -15.71 4.16
C ASP A 83 -3.12 -14.67 4.04
N GLU A 84 -2.73 -14.09 5.16
CA GLU A 84 -1.69 -13.07 5.25
C GLU A 84 -0.32 -13.76 5.35
N PHE A 85 0.51 -13.57 4.32
CA PHE A 85 1.86 -14.14 4.29
C PHE A 85 2.95 -13.11 4.57
N LEU A 86 2.64 -11.81 4.49
CA LEU A 86 3.57 -10.73 4.75
C LEU A 86 2.89 -9.64 5.57
N ASN A 87 3.51 -9.27 6.67
CA ASN A 87 3.14 -8.10 7.46
C ASN A 87 4.39 -7.44 8.04
N ARG A 88 4.60 -6.18 7.65
CA ARG A 88 5.65 -5.31 8.18
C ARG A 88 5.04 -3.98 8.53
N THR A 89 5.38 -3.47 9.72
CA THR A 89 4.92 -2.17 10.20
C THR A 89 6.12 -1.29 10.48
N GLN A 90 6.05 -0.02 10.09
CA GLN A 90 6.98 1.01 10.50
C GLN A 90 6.22 2.18 11.13
N GLU A 91 6.57 2.54 12.36
CA GLU A 91 6.07 3.76 13.01
C GLU A 91 6.77 4.98 12.39
N LEU A 92 5.97 5.93 11.91
CA LEU A 92 6.41 7.16 11.25
C LEU A 92 6.36 8.36 12.20
N ALA A 93 5.40 8.39 13.13
CA ALA A 93 5.30 9.42 14.15
C ALA A 93 4.56 8.92 15.40
N ARG A 94 5.02 9.37 16.57
CA ARG A 94 4.35 9.21 17.86
C ARG A 94 3.10 10.10 17.96
N PRO A 95 2.15 9.82 18.86
CA PRO A 95 0.97 10.67 19.09
C PRO A 95 1.32 12.16 19.12
N GLY A 96 0.52 12.98 18.43
CA GLY A 96 0.82 14.40 18.29
C GLY A 96 -0.25 15.19 17.54
N ILE A 97 0.14 16.40 17.10
CA ILE A 97 -0.73 17.30 16.35
C ILE A 97 0.01 17.79 15.09
N LEU A 98 -0.56 17.53 13.92
CA LEU A 98 -0.12 18.14 12.67
C LEU A 98 -0.78 19.50 12.53
N SER A 99 0.04 20.52 12.34
CA SER A 99 -0.40 21.91 12.12
C SER A 99 0.16 22.51 10.82
N GLN A 100 1.13 21.85 10.21
CA GLN A 100 1.70 22.23 8.93
C GLN A 100 0.78 21.81 7.79
N SER A 101 0.73 22.59 6.71
CA SER A 101 -0.09 22.28 5.54
C SER A 101 0.36 21.01 4.80
N SER A 102 1.62 20.62 4.94
CA SER A 102 2.16 19.40 4.36
C SER A 102 3.30 18.88 5.23
N THR A 103 3.25 17.60 5.58
CA THR A 103 4.27 16.92 6.37
C THR A 103 4.57 15.57 5.72
N THR A 104 5.86 15.25 5.56
CA THR A 104 6.32 14.05 4.86
C THR A 104 7.16 13.16 5.77
N TYR A 105 6.90 11.86 5.71
CA TYR A 105 7.58 10.83 6.50
C TYR A 105 8.21 9.78 5.58
N PRO A 106 9.53 9.56 5.64
CA PRO A 106 10.18 8.49 4.89
C PRO A 106 9.89 7.12 5.51
N PHE A 107 9.82 6.09 4.67
CA PHE A 107 9.73 4.69 5.11
C PHE A 107 10.67 3.79 4.32
N LEU A 108 11.09 2.70 4.95
CA LEU A 108 11.97 1.68 4.39
C LEU A 108 11.66 0.31 5.02
N PHE A 109 11.26 -0.63 4.18
CA PHE A 109 11.21 -2.05 4.49
C PHE A 109 12.37 -2.74 3.78
N GLU A 110 13.37 -3.18 4.54
CA GLU A 110 14.55 -3.87 3.99
C GLU A 110 14.28 -5.36 3.80
N ASN A 111 14.91 -5.96 2.77
CA ASN A 111 14.90 -7.41 2.53
C ASN A 111 13.50 -8.01 2.58
N VAL A 112 12.54 -7.44 1.85
CA VAL A 112 11.15 -7.88 1.89
C VAL A 112 11.04 -9.28 1.29
N GLU A 113 10.54 -10.21 2.10
CA GLU A 113 10.27 -11.58 1.67
C GLU A 113 8.99 -11.60 0.83
N LEU A 114 9.15 -11.90 -0.45
CA LEU A 114 8.07 -12.04 -1.43
C LEU A 114 8.08 -13.50 -1.92
N PRO A 115 7.55 -14.44 -1.11
CA PRO A 115 7.57 -15.87 -1.45
C PRO A 115 6.69 -16.22 -2.66
N PHE A 116 5.78 -15.32 -3.05
CA PHE A 116 4.84 -15.50 -4.14
C PHE A 116 4.93 -14.34 -5.15
N GLU A 117 4.72 -14.63 -6.43
CA GLU A 117 4.64 -13.61 -7.49
C GLU A 117 3.23 -13.00 -7.53
N SER A 118 3.12 -11.68 -7.66
CA SER A 118 1.82 -11.00 -7.79
C SER A 118 1.07 -11.50 -9.02
N TYR A 119 -0.08 -12.13 -8.81
CA TYR A 119 -0.96 -12.60 -9.87
C TYR A 119 -2.32 -11.91 -9.76
N SER A 120 -2.82 -11.39 -10.89
CA SER A 120 -4.20 -10.93 -11.05
C SER A 120 -4.67 -11.36 -12.44
N GLY A 121 -5.57 -12.34 -12.50
CA GLY A 121 -5.98 -12.95 -13.75
C GLY A 121 -7.35 -13.61 -13.69
N SER A 122 -8.08 -13.53 -14.80
CA SER A 122 -9.40 -14.17 -14.95
C SER A 122 -9.29 -15.54 -15.65
N ASN A 123 -9.51 -16.61 -14.88
CA ASN A 123 -9.98 -17.99 -15.21
C ASN A 123 -9.33 -18.81 -16.34
N VAL A 124 -8.88 -20.05 -16.03
CA VAL A 124 -9.14 -21.30 -16.82
C VAL A 124 -9.18 -22.54 -15.88
N HIS A 125 -10.08 -23.49 -16.19
CA HIS A 125 -10.46 -24.71 -15.45
C HIS A 125 -9.32 -25.56 -14.82
N LEU A 126 -9.58 -26.00 -13.58
CA LEU A 126 -8.79 -26.90 -12.72
C LEU A 126 -7.40 -26.39 -12.30
N ARG A 127 -7.38 -25.27 -11.59
CA ARG A 127 -6.59 -25.07 -10.36
C ARG A 127 -6.92 -23.72 -9.75
N PHE A 128 -6.97 -23.66 -8.42
CA PHE A 128 -7.17 -22.43 -7.67
C PHE A 128 -6.18 -21.37 -8.14
N VAL A 129 -6.69 -20.20 -8.48
CA VAL A 129 -5.90 -19.03 -8.87
C VAL A 129 -6.12 -18.00 -7.78
N GLU A 130 -5.09 -17.82 -6.98
CA GLU A 130 -5.05 -16.93 -5.81
C GLU A 130 -4.69 -15.52 -6.30
N ASP A 131 -5.54 -14.55 -6.00
CA ASP A 131 -5.18 -13.15 -6.23
C ASP A 131 -4.27 -12.69 -5.09
N ILE A 132 -3.03 -12.37 -5.44
CA ILE A 132 -2.03 -11.90 -4.48
C ILE A 132 -1.98 -10.39 -4.56
N MET A 133 -2.37 -9.72 -3.47
CA MET A 133 -2.39 -8.26 -3.39
C MET A 133 -1.45 -7.73 -2.31
N PHE A 134 -0.72 -6.67 -2.68
CA PHE A 134 0.08 -5.88 -1.75
C PHE A 134 -0.63 -4.57 -1.47
N VAL A 135 -0.88 -4.29 -0.18
CA VAL A 135 -1.54 -3.05 0.23
C VAL A 135 -0.61 -2.31 1.18
N LEU A 136 -0.33 -1.04 0.86
CA LEU A 136 0.27 -0.10 1.79
C LEU A 136 -0.86 0.60 2.54
N ILE A 137 -0.97 0.34 3.84
CA ILE A 137 -1.96 0.98 4.70
C ILE A 137 -1.27 2.03 5.55
N VAL A 138 -1.81 3.24 5.57
CA VAL A 138 -1.44 4.28 6.54
C VAL A 138 -2.57 4.39 7.55
N GLN A 139 -2.25 4.15 8.83
CA GLN A 139 -3.16 4.36 9.94
C GLN A 139 -2.71 5.60 10.73
N LEU A 140 -3.66 6.44 11.13
CA LEU A 140 -3.47 7.72 11.83
C LEU A 140 -4.17 7.71 13.19
#